data_AF-A0A3G1B2R6-F1
#
_entry.id   AF-A0A3G1B2R6-F1
#
_cell.length_a   1.000
_cell.length_b   1.000
_cell.length_c   1.000
_cell.angle_alpha   90.00
_cell.angle_beta   90.00
_cell.angle_gamma   90.00
#
_symmetry.space_group_name_H-M   'P 1'
#
loop_
_entity.id
_entity.type
_entity.pdbx_description
1 polymer ?
#
loop_
_entity_poly.entity_id
_entity_poly.type
_entity_poly.pdbx_seq_one_letter_code
_entity_poly.pdbx_strand_id
1 'polypeptide(L)'
;MSFEGKRNLAVLFVIAGAAVIAFIAFSMFKDAPLVREQITEEVTINGKIDNSCVIETSDSIMSSKKIENCDLEIGTKAKVTYQKALSTAEIVK
;
A
#
# COMPACT_ATOMS: atom_id res chain seq x y z
N MET A 1 9.33 24.72 52.72
CA MET A 1 8.75 23.69 51.83
C MET A 1 8.81 24.21 50.40
N SER A 2 9.83 23.88 49.60
CA SER A 2 9.85 24.26 48.18
C SER A 2 10.81 23.39 47.37
N PHE A 3 10.49 22.09 47.30
CA PHE A 3 11.21 21.15 46.41
C PHE A 3 10.26 20.31 45.53
N GLU A 4 8.97 20.23 45.86
CA GLU A 4 7.98 19.50 45.06
C GLU A 4 7.52 20.26 43.79
N GLY A 5 7.41 21.59 43.85
CA GLY A 5 6.93 22.39 42.70
C GLY A 5 7.85 22.35 41.47
N LYS A 6 9.18 22.24 41.67
CA LYS A 6 10.16 22.23 40.57
C LYS A 6 10.20 20.88 39.84
N ARG A 7 10.04 19.77 40.57
CA ARG A 7 9.93 18.43 39.98
C ARG A 7 8.65 18.28 39.16
N ASN A 8 7.54 18.80 39.65
CA ASN A 8 6.27 18.75 38.91
C ASN A 8 6.32 19.60 37.63
N LEU A 9 6.98 20.76 37.67
CA LEU A 9 7.18 21.59 36.49
C LEU A 9 8.08 20.93 35.45
N ALA A 10 9.20 20.33 35.88
CA ALA A 10 10.11 19.61 34.99
C ALA A 10 9.43 18.42 34.31
N VAL A 11 8.63 17.66 35.06
CA VAL A 11 7.85 16.53 34.52
C VAL A 11 6.82 17.01 33.49
N LEU A 12 6.09 18.09 33.76
CA LEU A 12 5.16 18.69 32.80
C LEU A 12 5.87 19.14 31.51
N PHE A 13 7.07 19.69 31.62
CA PHE A 13 7.84 20.14 30.46
C PHE A 13 8.29 18.97 29.57
N VAL A 14 8.71 17.86 30.18
CA VAL A 14 9.09 16.64 29.45
C VAL A 14 7.88 16.02 28.77
N ILE A 15 6.73 15.95 29.44
CA ILE A 15 5.49 15.41 28.86
C ILE A 15 5.01 16.28 27.69
N ALA A 16 5.01 17.60 27.87
CA ALA A 16 4.64 18.54 26.81
C ALA A 16 5.59 18.42 25.60
N GLY A 17 6.90 18.34 25.84
CA GLY A 17 7.89 18.13 24.79
C GLY A 17 7.69 16.81 24.04
N ALA A 18 7.47 15.71 24.77
CA ALA A 18 7.21 14.40 24.18
C ALA A 18 5.92 14.39 23.35
N ALA A 19 4.87 15.06 23.81
CA ALA A 19 3.61 15.18 23.08
C ALA A 19 3.77 15.96 21.75
N VAL A 20 4.54 17.05 21.75
CA VAL A 20 4.83 17.82 20.53
C VAL A 20 5.62 16.98 19.53
N ILE A 21 6.63 16.25 19.98
CA ILE A 21 7.43 15.35 19.12
C ILE A 21 6.56 14.24 18.54
N ALA A 22 5.72 13.60 19.37
CA ALA A 22 4.80 12.56 18.93
C ALA A 22 3.77 13.08 17.91
N PHE A 23 3.25 14.29 18.11
CA PHE A 23 2.33 14.92 17.19
C PHE A 23 2.97 15.19 15.82
N ILE A 24 4.18 15.76 15.81
CA ILE A 24 4.93 16.01 14.57
C ILE A 24 5.23 14.69 13.84
N ALA A 25 5.70 13.67 14.57
CA ALA A 25 5.95 12.35 14.00
C ALA A 25 4.67 11.75 13.40
N PHE A 26 3.55 11.78 14.12
CA PHE A 26 2.27 11.28 13.63
C PHE A 26 1.79 12.04 12.39
N SER A 27 1.92 13.37 12.35
CA SER A 27 1.57 14.18 11.18
C SER A 27 2.45 13.86 9.95
N MET A 28 3.74 13.57 10.14
CA MET A 28 4.62 13.17 9.02
C MET A 28 4.33 11.76 8.51
N PHE A 29 3.96 10.83 9.40
CA PHE A 29 3.65 9.44 9.02
C PHE A 29 2.20 9.22 8.57
N LYS A 30 1.29 10.16 8.82
CA LYS A 30 -0.13 10.06 8.40
C LYS A 30 -0.26 9.81 6.90
N ASP A 31 0.63 10.38 6.10
CA ASP A 31 0.62 10.29 4.64
C ASP A 31 1.81 9.46 4.10
N ALA A 32 2.46 8.66 4.96
CA ALA A 32 3.47 7.72 4.49
C ALA A 32 2.83 6.79 3.45
N PRO A 33 3.44 6.62 2.27
CA PRO A 33 2.86 5.76 1.24
C PRO A 33 2.72 4.36 1.82
N LEU A 34 1.51 3.80 1.78
CA LEU A 34 1.31 2.39 2.06
C LEU A 34 2.18 1.64 1.06
N VAL A 35 3.33 1.13 1.52
CA VAL A 35 4.24 0.33 0.70
C VAL A 35 3.51 -0.99 0.42
N ARG A 36 2.79 -1.01 -0.70
CA ARG A 36 2.11 -2.21 -1.17
C ARG A 36 3.16 -3.13 -1.75
N GLU A 37 3.08 -4.39 -1.34
CA GLU A 37 3.91 -5.46 -1.88
C GLU A 37 3.66 -5.55 -3.40
N GLN A 38 4.73 -5.42 -4.19
CA GLN A 38 4.68 -5.62 -5.64
C GLN A 38 4.98 -7.08 -5.93
N ILE A 39 4.04 -7.75 -6.59
CA ILE A 39 4.09 -9.18 -6.92
C ILE A 39 4.23 -9.30 -8.44
N THR A 40 5.06 -10.25 -8.88
CA THR A 40 5.25 -10.56 -10.30
C THR A 40 5.05 -12.05 -10.50
N GLU A 41 4.11 -12.44 -11.34
CA GLU A 41 3.78 -13.85 -11.62
C GLU A 41 3.33 -14.05 -13.07
N GLU A 42 3.36 -15.30 -13.52
CA GLU A 42 2.83 -15.69 -14.82
C GLU A 42 1.38 -16.15 -14.67
N VAL A 43 0.48 -15.46 -15.38
CA VAL A 43 -0.95 -15.71 -15.35
C VAL A 43 -1.47 -15.96 -16.75
N THR A 44 -2.61 -16.63 -16.84
CA THR A 44 -3.31 -16.83 -18.11
C THR A 44 -4.39 -15.77 -18.24
N ILE A 45 -4.62 -15.23 -19.45
CA ILE A 45 -5.74 -14.32 -19.68
C ILE A 45 -7.04 -15.12 -19.62
N ASN A 46 -7.85 -14.90 -18.58
CA ASN A 46 -9.12 -15.60 -18.37
C ASN A 46 -10.28 -14.95 -19.14
N GLY A 47 -10.22 -13.63 -19.38
CA GLY A 47 -11.29 -12.91 -20.07
C GLY A 47 -10.84 -11.59 -20.68
N LYS A 48 -11.63 -11.08 -21.61
CA LYS A 48 -11.43 -9.79 -22.27
C LYS A 48 -12.73 -9.00 -22.25
N ILE A 49 -12.67 -7.75 -21.83
CA ILE A 49 -13.78 -6.80 -21.78
C ILE A 49 -13.32 -5.53 -22.48
N ASP A 50 -13.94 -5.21 -23.61
CA ASP A 50 -13.54 -4.11 -24.49
C ASP A 50 -12.04 -4.16 -24.84
N ASN A 51 -11.28 -3.15 -24.42
CA ASN A 51 -9.82 -3.04 -24.60
C ASN A 51 -9.03 -3.43 -23.33
N SER A 52 -9.62 -4.22 -22.44
CA SER A 52 -9.00 -4.63 -21.17
C SER A 52 -9.06 -6.15 -21.00
N CYS A 53 -8.01 -6.72 -20.41
CA CYS A 53 -7.98 -8.13 -20.05
C CYS A 53 -8.26 -8.30 -18.55
N VAL A 54 -8.91 -9.40 -18.21
CA VAL A 54 -9.12 -9.84 -16.83
C VAL A 54 -8.29 -11.09 -16.59
N ILE A 55 -7.48 -11.04 -15.54
CA ILE A 55 -6.62 -12.13 -15.09
C ILE A 55 -6.98 -12.53 -13.67
N GLU A 56 -6.81 -13.81 -13.38
CA GLU A 56 -6.80 -14.32 -12.01
C GLU A 56 -5.35 -14.41 -11.52
N THR A 57 -5.13 -13.86 -10.33
CA THR A 57 -3.84 -13.75 -9.65
C THR A 57 -3.89 -14.49 -8.33
N SER A 58 -2.73 -14.82 -7.77
CA SER A 58 -2.63 -15.48 -6.46
C SER A 58 -2.87 -14.53 -5.28
N ASP A 59 -3.28 -13.29 -5.53
CA ASP A 59 -3.57 -12.31 -4.49
C ASP A 59 -4.82 -12.72 -3.68
N SER A 60 -4.62 -12.96 -2.39
CA SER A 60 -5.67 -13.41 -1.47
C SER A 60 -6.72 -12.33 -1.15
N ILE A 61 -6.42 -11.05 -1.39
CA ILE A 61 -7.34 -9.94 -1.12
C ILE A 61 -8.16 -9.61 -2.37
N MET A 62 -7.51 -9.50 -3.52
CA MET A 62 -8.15 -9.27 -4.82
C MET A 62 -7.53 -10.18 -5.87
N SER A 63 -8.14 -11.34 -6.06
CA SER A 63 -7.68 -12.34 -7.01
C SER A 63 -7.89 -11.91 -8.47
N SER A 64 -8.96 -11.17 -8.78
CA SER A 64 -9.19 -10.66 -10.15
C SER A 64 -8.53 -9.30 -10.37
N LYS A 65 -7.72 -9.19 -11.43
CA LYS A 65 -7.08 -7.92 -11.82
C LYS A 65 -7.34 -7.61 -13.29
N LYS A 66 -7.45 -6.31 -13.56
CA LYS A 66 -7.66 -5.72 -14.88
C LYS A 66 -6.32 -5.24 -15.42
N ILE A 67 -6.05 -5.59 -16.67
CA ILE A 67 -4.95 -5.04 -17.47
C ILE A 67 -5.56 -4.12 -18.51
N GLU A 68 -5.19 -2.84 -18.47
CA GLU A 68 -5.64 -1.87 -19.47
C GLU A 68 -4.85 -1.99 -20.76
N ASN A 69 -5.50 -1.72 -21.89
CA ASN A 69 -4.90 -1.76 -23.23
C ASN A 69 -4.22 -3.11 -23.54
N CYS A 70 -4.96 -4.19 -23.31
CA CYS A 70 -4.48 -5.54 -23.49
C CYS A 70 -4.98 -6.12 -24.82
N ASP A 71 -4.05 -6.33 -25.75
CA ASP A 71 -4.34 -6.92 -27.06
C ASP A 71 -4.23 -8.46 -27.06
N LEU A 72 -3.77 -9.06 -25.97
CA LEU A 72 -3.60 -10.51 -25.86
C LEU A 72 -4.93 -11.27 -25.95
N GLU A 73 -4.87 -12.48 -26.51
CA GLU A 73 -6.00 -13.38 -26.62
C GLU A 73 -6.24 -14.15 -25.32
N ILE A 74 -7.50 -14.52 -25.07
CA ILE A 74 -7.89 -15.38 -23.95
C ILE A 74 -7.16 -16.73 -24.07
N GLY A 75 -6.59 -17.21 -22.97
CA GLY A 75 -5.75 -18.42 -22.94
C GLY A 75 -4.26 -18.16 -23.14
N THR A 76 -3.86 -16.92 -23.49
CA THR A 76 -2.44 -16.55 -23.57
C THR A 76 -1.84 -16.45 -22.17
N LYS A 77 -0.62 -16.97 -21.99
CA LYS A 77 0.16 -16.76 -20.76
C LYS A 77 0.95 -15.46 -20.87
N ALA A 78 0.84 -14.62 -19.85
CA ALA A 78 1.56 -13.36 -19.76
C ALA A 78 2.18 -13.23 -18.37
N LYS A 79 3.40 -12.69 -18.32
CA LYS A 79 4.01 -12.27 -17.07
C LYS A 79 3.46 -10.91 -16.69
N VAL A 80 2.90 -10.80 -15.50
CA VAL A 80 2.27 -9.57 -15.02
C VAL A 80 2.88 -9.14 -13.71
N THR A 81 2.90 -7.83 -13.48
CA THR A 81 3.25 -7.23 -12.20
C THR A 81 2.07 -6.45 -11.67
N TYR A 82 1.83 -6.53 -10.36
CA TYR A 82 0.75 -5.82 -9.70
C TYR A 82 1.10 -5.49 -8.25
N GLN A 83 0.40 -4.53 -7.69
CA GLN A 83 0.47 -4.27 -6.24
C GLN A 83 -0.66 -5.01 -5.53
N LYS A 84 -0.34 -5.55 -4.35
CA LYS A 84 -1.30 -6.25 -3.50
C LYS A 84 -2.50 -5.37 -3.15
N ALA A 85 -3.69 -5.96 -3.14
CA ALA A 85 -4.96 -5.27 -2.87
C ALA A 85 -5.28 -4.10 -3.82
N LEU A 86 -4.70 -4.10 -5.03
CA LEU A 86 -5.17 -3.27 -6.16
C LEU A 86 -5.85 -4.13 -7.21
N SER A 87 -6.77 -3.51 -7.94
CA SER A 87 -7.54 -4.11 -9.03
C SER A 87 -6.82 -4.11 -10.37
N THR A 88 -5.63 -3.52 -10.45
CA THR A 88 -4.92 -3.27 -11.72
C THR A 88 -3.61 -4.06 -11.75
N ALA A 89 -3.27 -4.57 -12.92
CA ALA A 89 -2.02 -5.25 -13.20
C ALA A 89 -1.45 -4.76 -14.54
N GLU A 90 -0.13 -4.85 -14.68
CA GLU A 90 0.60 -4.44 -15.87
C GLU A 90 1.36 -5.63 -16.45
N ILE A 91 1.41 -5.73 -17.79
CA ILE A 91 2.20 -6.77 -18.46
C ILE A 91 3.67 -6.38 -18.39
N VAL A 92 4.49 -7.31 -17.90
CA VAL A 92 5.94 -7.19 -17.96
C VAL A 92 6.37 -7.60 -19.37
N LYS A 93 6.87 -6.63 -20.15
CA LYS A 93 7.42 -6.86 -21.49
C LYS A 93 8.77 -7.58 -21.44
#